data_AF-A0A2N7FJK6-F1
#
_entry.id   AF-A0A2N7FJK6-F1
#
_cell.length_a   1.000
_cell.length_b   1.000
_cell.length_c   1.000
_cell.angle_alpha   90.00
_cell.angle_beta   90.00
_cell.angle_gamma   90.00
#
_symmetry.space_group_name_H-M   'P 1'
#
loop_
_entity.id
_entity.type
_entity.pdbx_description
1 polymer ?
#
loop_
_entity_poly.entity_id
_entity_poly.type
_entity_poly.pdbx_seq_one_letter_code
_entity_poly.pdbx_strand_id
1 'polypeptide(L)'
;MKNIDLAPLYEATEKHHIIDSWRDSVLSAFDSPEEHANKKLVAAKQSFTRMMMSSKNNGSTDYQLWAINTALGLKVTRGYSAQAIGKQH
;
A
#
# COMPACT_ATOMS: atom_id res chain seq x y z
N MET A 1 15.68 10.61 -15.53
CA MET A 1 14.59 9.97 -14.76
C MET A 1 14.84 10.22 -13.29
N LYS A 2 13.85 10.68 -12.51
CA LYS A 2 14.01 10.72 -11.04
C LYS A 2 14.08 9.27 -10.56
N ASN A 3 15.17 8.89 -9.90
CA ASN A 3 15.23 7.61 -9.20
C ASN A 3 14.27 7.70 -8.02
N ILE A 4 13.12 7.03 -8.13
CA ILE A 4 12.17 6.94 -7.03
C ILE A 4 12.67 5.86 -6.08
N ASP A 5 12.89 6.23 -4.83
CA ASP A 5 13.23 5.27 -3.79
C ASP A 5 12.02 4.39 -3.46
N LEU A 6 12.17 3.09 -3.70
CA LEU A 6 11.13 2.09 -3.44
C LEU A 6 11.26 1.46 -2.05
N ALA A 7 12.36 1.71 -1.31
CA ALA A 7 12.57 1.11 0.01
C ALA A 7 11.37 1.32 0.95
N PRO A 8 10.75 2.51 1.05
CA PRO A 8 9.61 2.74 1.93
C PRO A 8 8.37 1.91 1.55
N LEU A 9 8.19 1.60 0.26
CA LEU A 9 7.12 0.72 -0.20
C LEU A 9 7.38 -0.73 0.22
N TYR A 10 8.62 -1.20 0.11
CA TYR A 10 9.00 -2.55 0.52
C TYR A 10 8.89 -2.75 2.03
N GLU A 11 9.40 -1.81 2.83
CA GLU A 11 9.28 -1.84 4.28
C GLU A 11 7.82 -1.91 4.73
N ALA A 12 6.92 -1.13 4.10
CA ALA A 12 5.50 -1.17 4.41
C ALA A 12 4.85 -2.49 3.98
N THR A 13 5.29 -3.07 2.85
CA THR A 13 4.82 -4.37 2.37
C THR A 13 5.17 -5.49 3.37
N GLU A 14 6.39 -5.49 3.91
CA GLU A 14 6.84 -6.43 4.92
C GLU A 14 6.14 -6.22 6.26
N LYS A 15 6.13 -4.98 6.76
CA LYS A 15 5.54 -4.60 8.05
C LYS A 15 4.06 -5.00 8.16
N HIS A 16 3.32 -4.89 7.06
CA HIS A 16 1.89 -5.20 7.04
C HIS A 16 1.57 -6.61 6.51
N HIS A 17 2.59 -7.45 6.26
CA HIS A 17 2.42 -8.79 5.70
C HIS A 17 1.51 -8.82 4.45
N ILE A 18 1.64 -7.80 3.61
CA ILE A 18 0.71 -7.54 2.50
C ILE A 18 0.78 -8.64 1.43
N ILE A 19 1.97 -9.20 1.22
CA ILE A 19 2.16 -10.31 0.29
C ILE A 19 1.32 -11.52 0.72
N ASP A 20 1.32 -11.88 2.00
CA ASP A 20 0.54 -13.02 2.51
C ASP A 20 -0.96 -12.76 2.37
N SER A 21 -1.42 -11.55 2.72
CA SER A 21 -2.82 -11.14 2.50
C SER A 21 -3.24 -11.23 1.04
N TRP A 22 -2.34 -10.90 0.11
CA TRP A 22 -2.62 -11.02 -1.33
C TRP A 22 -2.62 -12.47 -1.81
N ARG A 23 -1.72 -13.32 -1.29
CA ARG A 23 -1.71 -14.76 -1.58
C ARG A 23 -3.02 -15.43 -1.17
N ASP A 24 -3.52 -15.10 0.02
CA ASP A 24 -4.77 -15.65 0.56
C ASP A 24 -6.02 -15.11 -0.16
N SER A 25 -5.91 -13.96 -0.80
CA SER A 25 -6.99 -13.30 -1.55
C SER A 25 -7.20 -13.89 -2.95
N VAL A 26 -6.50 -14.95 -3.36
CA VAL A 26 -6.70 -15.54 -4.69
C VAL A 26 -8.06 -16.20 -4.79
N LEU A 27 -8.89 -15.65 -5.69
CA LEU A 27 -10.23 -16.15 -6.00
C LEU A 27 -10.29 -16.94 -7.31
N SER A 28 -9.21 -16.92 -8.10
CA SER A 28 -9.14 -17.58 -9.40
C SER A 28 -8.44 -18.92 -9.29
N ALA A 29 -9.06 -19.98 -9.82
CA ALA A 29 -8.45 -21.31 -9.93
C ALA A 29 -7.28 -21.36 -10.93
N PHE A 30 -7.09 -20.31 -11.75
CA PHE A 30 -6.08 -20.25 -12.80
C PHE A 30 -4.84 -19.43 -12.44
N ASP A 31 -4.89 -18.64 -11.36
CA ASP A 31 -3.71 -17.91 -10.87
C ASP A 31 -3.16 -18.64 -9.65
N SER A 32 -1.85 -18.92 -9.65
CA SER A 32 -1.19 -19.34 -8.41
C SER A 32 -1.29 -18.21 -7.36
N PRO A 33 -1.50 -18.53 -6.07
CA PRO A 33 -1.37 -17.58 -4.95
C PRO A 33 -0.15 -16.67 -5.05
N GLU A 34 0.98 -17.23 -5.48
CA GLU A 34 2.24 -16.50 -5.62
C GLU A 34 2.25 -15.58 -6.84
N GLU A 35 1.75 -16.04 -7.99
CA GLU A 35 1.64 -15.23 -9.20
C GLU A 35 0.72 -14.04 -8.99
N HIS A 36 -0.41 -14.25 -8.31
CA HIS A 36 -1.35 -13.18 -7.98
C HIS A 36 -0.71 -12.13 -7.06
N ALA A 37 -0.02 -12.56 -6.00
CA ALA A 37 0.67 -11.65 -5.10
C ALA A 37 1.78 -10.87 -5.81
N ASN A 38 2.53 -11.52 -6.69
CA ASN A 38 3.54 -10.87 -7.53
C ASN A 38 2.92 -9.84 -8.49
N LYS A 39 1.79 -10.16 -9.14
CA LYS A 39 1.06 -9.21 -9.99
C LYS A 39 0.61 -7.97 -9.20
N LYS A 40 0.07 -8.16 -8.00
CA LYS A 40 -0.32 -7.05 -7.10
C LYS A 40 0.89 -6.23 -6.66
N LEU A 41 2.01 -6.86 -6.34
CA LEU A 41 3.25 -6.16 -5.98
C LEU A 41 3.79 -5.31 -7.13
N VAL A 42 3.79 -5.84 -8.36
CA VAL A 42 4.18 -5.08 -9.56
C VAL A 42 3.24 -3.88 -9.77
N ALA A 43 1.93 -4.07 -9.63
CA ALA A 43 0.94 -2.99 -9.75
C ALA A 43 1.12 -1.92 -8.66
N ALA A 44 1.44 -2.32 -7.43
CA ALA A 44 1.74 -1.40 -6.33
C ALA A 44 2.99 -0.56 -6.62
N LYS A 45 4.07 -1.19 -7.09
CA LYS A 45 5.31 -0.48 -7.50
C LYS A 45 5.06 0.56 -8.57
N GLN A 46 4.31 0.20 -9.61
CA GLN A 46 3.98 1.11 -10.71
C GLN A 46 3.11 2.28 -10.22
N SER A 47 2.10 1.99 -9.40
CA SER A 47 1.23 3.01 -8.80
C SER A 47 2.00 3.97 -7.92
N PHE A 48 2.83 3.46 -7.01
CA PHE A 48 3.68 4.26 -6.14
C PHE A 48 4.65 5.14 -6.94
N THR A 49 5.35 4.56 -7.92
CA THR A 49 6.27 5.31 -8.79
C THR A 49 5.56 6.46 -9.50
N ARG A 50 4.36 6.19 -10.06
CA ARG A 50 3.54 7.21 -10.73
C ARG A 50 3.12 8.33 -9.77
N MET A 51 2.74 7.99 -8.54
CA MET A 51 2.37 8.98 -7.51
C MET A 51 3.58 9.84 -7.10
N MET A 52 4.75 9.23 -6.93
CA MET A 52 5.99 9.94 -6.56
C MET A 52 6.55 10.81 -7.68
N MET A 53 6.31 10.46 -8.94
CA MET A 53 6.67 11.29 -10.10
C MET A 53 5.66 12.41 -10.39
N SER A 54 4.49 12.41 -9.73
CA SER A 54 3.45 13.41 -9.96
C SER A 54 3.93 14.82 -9.60
N SER A 55 3.46 15.83 -10.34
CA SER A 55 3.62 17.24 -9.97
C SER A 55 2.91 17.61 -8.66
N LYS A 56 1.97 16.77 -8.20
CA LYS A 56 1.31 16.91 -6.90
C LYS A 56 2.16 16.42 -5.72
N ASN A 57 3.26 15.71 -5.98
CA ASN A 57 4.19 15.30 -4.94
C ASN A 57 4.94 16.52 -4.42
N ASN A 58 4.58 16.96 -3.22
CA ASN A 58 5.21 18.08 -2.52
C ASN A 58 6.49 17.67 -1.77
N GLY A 59 6.93 16.41 -1.89
CA GLY A 59 8.12 15.89 -1.20
C GLY A 59 7.92 15.63 0.30
N SER A 60 6.70 15.81 0.82
CA SER A 60 6.40 15.57 2.23
C SER A 60 6.32 14.08 2.56
N THR A 61 6.70 13.75 3.79
CA THR A 61 6.50 12.41 4.36
C THR A 61 5.03 11.99 4.35
N ASP A 62 4.10 12.93 4.58
CA ASP A 62 2.66 12.64 4.54
C ASP A 62 2.19 12.22 3.14
N TYR A 63 2.69 12.87 2.09
CA TYR A 63 2.38 12.47 0.71
C TYR A 63 2.96 11.09 0.40
N GLN A 64 4.19 10.82 0.83
CA GLN A 64 4.82 9.51 0.65
C GLN A 64 4.03 8.41 1.38
N LEU A 65 3.61 8.65 2.63
CA LEU A 65 2.79 7.72 3.40
C LEU A 65 1.42 7.49 2.75
N TRP A 66 0.77 8.56 2.27
CA TRP A 66 -0.47 8.44 1.51
C TRP A 66 -0.28 7.61 0.23
N ALA A 67 0.81 7.83 -0.51
CA ALA A 67 1.12 7.09 -1.73
C ALA A 67 1.39 5.60 -1.45
N ILE A 68 2.11 5.27 -0.37
CA ILE A 68 2.33 3.89 0.08
C ILE A 68 1.00 3.22 0.41
N ASN A 69 0.19 3.85 1.27
CA ASN A 69 -1.10 3.30 1.67
C ASN A 69 -2.02 3.07 0.46
N THR A 70 -2.07 4.04 -0.44
CA THR A 70 -2.86 3.96 -1.68
C THR A 70 -2.35 2.85 -2.59
N ALA A 71 -1.04 2.73 -2.79
CA ALA A 71 -0.44 1.72 -3.66
C ALA A 71 -0.65 0.29 -3.14
N LEU A 72 -0.62 0.11 -1.81
CA LEU A 72 -0.83 -1.19 -1.16
C LEU A 72 -2.31 -1.51 -0.92
N GLY A 73 -3.22 -0.58 -1.22
CA GLY A 73 -4.66 -0.74 -0.92
C GLY A 73 -4.95 -0.77 0.59
N LEU A 74 -4.05 -0.25 1.40
CA LEU A 74 -4.26 -0.09 2.84
C LEU A 74 -5.34 0.96 3.05
N LYS A 75 -6.37 0.61 3.81
CA LYS A 75 -7.33 1.61 4.29
C LYS A 75 -6.54 2.61 5.13
N VAL A 76 -6.43 3.85 4.66
CA VAL A 76 -6.04 4.96 5.50
C VAL A 76 -7.16 5.10 6.52
N THR A 77 -7.01 4.46 7.69
CA THR A 77 -7.89 4.73 8.82
C THR A 77 -7.65 6.18 9.16
N ARG A 78 -8.49 7.07 8.60
CA ARG A 78 -8.45 8.51 8.81
C ARG A 78 -8.87 8.75 10.26
N GLY A 79 -7.95 8.53 11.19
CA GLY A 79 -8.06 8.91 12.59
C GLY A 79 -6.84 9.77 12.91
N TYR A 80 -6.88 11.09 12.75
CA TYR A 80 -7.44 11.97 13.79
C TYR A 80 -8.25 11.23 14.84
N SER A 81 -7.59 10.99 15.98
CA SER A 81 -8.10 10.39 17.22
C SER A 81 -8.68 8.98 17.10
N ALA A 82 -7.92 8.00 17.61
CA ALA A 82 -8.51 6.81 18.18
C ALA A 82 -9.42 7.24 19.35
N GLN A 83 -10.71 7.38 19.09
CA GLN A 83 -11.71 7.34 20.16
C GLN A 83 -12.47 6.02 20.05
N ALA A 84 -12.40 5.26 21.14
CA ALA A 84 -13.24 4.09 21.35
C ALA A 84 -14.70 4.52 21.33
N ILE A 85 -15.42 4.21 20.25
CA ILE A 85 -16.86 4.39 20.22
C ILE A 85 -17.47 3.23 21.02
N GLY A 86 -18.03 3.56 22.19
CA GLY A 86 -19.10 2.78 22.79
C GLY A 86 -18.76 2.03 24.08
N LYS A 87 -18.48 2.75 25.16
CA LYS A 87 -18.97 2.36 26.49
C LYS A 87 -20.14 3.27 26.87
N GLN A 88 -21.16 2.63 27.44
CA GLN A 88 -22.31 3.19 28.17
C GLN A 88 -23.39 3.83 27.28
N HIS A 89 -24.68 3.52 27.44
CA HIS A 89 -25.46 3.35 28.67
C HIS A 89 -26.48 2.20 28.56
#